data_AF-A0A931TBM9-F1
#
_entry.id   AF-A0A931TBM9-F1
#
_cell.length_a   1.000
_cell.length_b   1.000
_cell.length_c   1.000
_cell.angle_alpha   90.00
_cell.angle_beta   90.00
_cell.angle_gamma   90.00
#
_symmetry.space_group_name_H-M   'P 1'
#
loop_
_entity.id
_entity.type
_entity.pdbx_description
1 polymer ?
#
loop_
_entity_poly.entity_id
_entity_poly.type
_entity_poly.pdbx_seq_one_letter_code
_entity_poly.pdbx_strand_id
1 'polypeptide(L)'
;MKIVRDYREVAVRITDERLAHILEHPEMVGLEQEMEATLVRPERVVQSLADPEARLYYRLLRETPVGDKYLCVVVKDRVADTFLLTAYLTDKVKRGDTIWPQSA
;
A
#
# COMPACT_ATOMS: atom_id res chain seq x y z
N MET A 1 -0.83 16.43 -6.67
CA MET A 1 -0.43 15.93 -5.34
C MET A 1 -1.69 15.65 -4.53
N LYS A 2 -1.77 14.46 -3.92
CA LYS A 2 -2.91 14.05 -3.07
C LYS A 2 -2.42 13.64 -1.68
N ILE A 3 -3.25 13.83 -0.66
CA ILE A 3 -2.99 13.38 0.71
C ILE A 3 -4.12 12.45 1.12
N VAL A 4 -3.76 11.26 1.61
CA VAL A 4 -4.69 10.25 2.11
C VAL A 4 -4.30 9.93 3.55
N ARG A 5 -5.27 9.73 4.43
CA ARG A 5 -5.01 9.30 5.80
C ARG A 5 -5.02 7.78 5.86
N ASP A 6 -3.98 7.17 6.43
CA ASP A 6 -3.93 5.73 6.64
C ASP A 6 -4.88 5.30 7.78
N TYR A 7 -4.99 4.00 8.04
CA TYR A 7 -5.76 3.43 9.15
C TYR A 7 -5.37 3.93 10.56
N ARG A 8 -4.23 4.61 10.70
CA ARG A 8 -3.74 5.22 11.95
C ARG A 8 -3.93 6.74 11.96
N GLU A 9 -4.69 7.30 11.01
CA GLU A 9 -4.86 8.74 10.81
C GLU A 9 -3.55 9.48 10.43
N VAL A 10 -2.52 8.77 9.96
CA VAL A 10 -1.27 9.36 9.48
C VAL A 10 -1.46 9.85 8.05
N ALA A 11 -1.05 11.10 7.79
CA ALA A 11 -1.12 11.70 6.46
C ALA A 11 -0.06 11.08 5.53
N VAL A 12 -0.50 10.32 4.53
CA VAL A 12 0.30 9.74 3.47
C VAL A 12 0.21 10.61 2.22
N ARG A 13 1.36 11.12 1.78
CA ARG A 13 1.47 11.93 0.57
C ARG A 13 1.64 11.05 -0.67
N ILE A 14 0.78 11.24 -1.66
CA ILE A 14 0.86 10.63 -2.98
C ILE A 14 1.25 11.75 -3.95
N THR A 15 2.49 11.72 -4.43
CA THR A 15 2.96 12.70 -5.43
C THR A 15 2.53 12.27 -6.82
N ASP A 16 2.34 13.25 -7.72
CA ASP A 16 1.93 12.96 -9.10
C ASP A 16 3.01 12.15 -9.84
N GLU A 17 4.29 12.39 -9.54
CA GLU A 17 5.43 11.60 -10.04
C GLU A 17 5.34 10.13 -9.62
N ARG A 18 5.06 9.86 -8.33
CA ARG A 18 4.96 8.47 -7.83
C ARG A 18 3.72 7.78 -8.37
N LEU A 19 2.61 8.49 -8.46
CA LEU A 19 1.39 7.97 -9.05
C LEU A 19 1.61 7.65 -10.54
N ALA A 20 2.20 8.56 -11.30
CA ALA A 20 2.53 8.33 -12.71
C ALA A 20 3.42 7.09 -12.89
N HIS A 21 4.47 6.95 -12.09
CA HIS A 21 5.35 5.78 -12.14
C HIS A 21 4.63 4.46 -11.84
N ILE A 22 3.69 4.47 -10.88
CA ILE A 22 2.86 3.28 -10.60
C ILE A 22 1.94 2.96 -11.79
N LEU A 23 1.38 3.99 -12.44
CA LEU A 23 0.49 3.84 -13.59
C LEU A 23 1.21 3.52 -14.91
N GLU A 24 2.55 3.54 -14.95
CA GLU A 24 3.33 2.96 -16.05
C GLU A 24 3.11 1.44 -16.16
N HIS A 25 2.68 0.80 -15.07
CA HIS A 25 2.28 -0.59 -15.03
C HIS A 25 0.80 -0.72 -15.43
N PRO A 26 0.47 -1.34 -16.58
CA PRO A 26 -0.90 -1.45 -17.06
C PRO A 26 -1.86 -2.13 -16.08
N GLU A 27 -1.36 -3.04 -15.25
CA GLU A 27 -2.12 -3.74 -14.21
C GLU A 27 -2.56 -2.83 -13.05
N MET A 28 -1.95 -1.65 -12.90
CA MET A 28 -2.27 -0.69 -11.85
C MET A 28 -3.27 0.38 -12.30
N VAL A 29 -3.50 0.51 -13.62
CA VAL A 29 -4.43 1.49 -14.17
C VAL A 29 -5.86 1.18 -13.74
N GLY A 30 -6.53 2.15 -13.13
CA GLY A 30 -7.88 1.99 -12.59
C GLY A 30 -7.93 1.49 -11.14
N LEU A 31 -6.78 1.16 -10.53
CA LEU A 31 -6.69 0.73 -9.13
C LEU A 31 -6.36 1.86 -8.15
N GLU A 32 -6.33 3.12 -8.60
CA GLU A 32 -5.98 4.27 -7.76
C GLU A 32 -6.90 4.38 -6.54
N GLN A 33 -8.22 4.21 -6.73
CA GLN A 33 -9.17 4.22 -5.63
C GLN A 33 -8.97 3.06 -4.66
N GLU A 34 -8.60 1.88 -5.18
CA GLU A 34 -8.29 0.71 -4.36
C GLU A 34 -7.00 0.89 -3.57
N MET A 35 -6.01 1.59 -4.12
CA MET A 35 -4.79 1.96 -3.40
C MET A 35 -5.11 2.85 -2.21
N GLU A 36 -5.93 3.88 -2.40
CA GLU A 36 -6.35 4.77 -1.32
C GLU A 36 -7.15 4.01 -0.26
N ALA A 37 -8.09 3.18 -0.69
CA ALA A 37 -8.87 2.36 0.21
C ALA A 37 -8.00 1.34 0.97
N THR A 38 -6.93 0.84 0.36
CA THR A 38 -5.92 -0.03 1.02
C THR A 38 -5.16 0.71 2.12
N LEU A 39 -4.86 2.00 1.94
CA LEU A 39 -4.24 2.81 3.00
C LEU A 39 -5.20 3.05 4.16
N VAL A 40 -6.47 3.39 3.85
CA VAL A 40 -7.49 3.73 4.86
C VAL A 40 -7.97 2.49 5.62
N ARG A 41 -8.13 1.36 4.92
CA ARG A 41 -8.65 0.09 5.46
C ARG A 41 -7.83 -1.10 4.96
N PRO A 42 -6.57 -1.25 5.41
CA PRO A 42 -5.75 -2.41 5.09
C PRO A 42 -6.30 -3.66 5.78
N GLU A 43 -6.22 -4.79 5.09
CA GLU A 43 -6.46 -6.10 5.71
C GLU A 43 -5.23 -6.59 6.46
N ARG A 44 -4.03 -6.24 5.97
CA ARG A 44 -2.77 -6.54 6.64
C ARG A 44 -1.77 -5.42 6.45
N VAL A 45 -1.01 -5.11 7.49
CA VAL A 45 0.14 -4.21 7.37
C VAL A 45 1.38 -4.92 7.90
N VAL A 46 2.44 -4.90 7.11
CA VAL A 46 3.70 -5.58 7.40
C VAL A 46 4.83 -4.55 7.36
N GLN A 47 5.69 -4.55 8.37
CA GLN A 47 6.94 -3.80 8.32
C GLN A 47 7.97 -4.57 7.49
N SER A 48 8.64 -3.89 6.56
CA SER A 48 9.69 -4.50 5.74
C SER A 48 10.89 -4.87 6.61
N LEU A 49 11.38 -6.11 6.49
CA LEU A 49 12.63 -6.54 7.14
C LEU A 49 13.86 -5.84 6.56
N ALA A 50 13.81 -5.44 5.29
CA ALA A 50 14.94 -4.79 4.60
C ALA A 50 14.99 -3.27 4.83
N ASP A 51 13.86 -2.67 5.22
CA ASP A 51 13.75 -1.22 5.41
C ASP A 51 12.75 -0.94 6.53
N PRO A 52 13.22 -0.67 7.76
CA PRO A 52 12.35 -0.46 8.92
C PRO A 52 11.37 0.71 8.76
N GLU A 53 11.66 1.67 7.89
CA GLU A 53 10.74 2.78 7.59
C GLU A 53 9.69 2.40 6.55
N ALA A 54 9.82 1.27 5.85
CA ALA A 54 8.87 0.85 4.84
C ALA A 54 7.76 -0.01 5.46
N ARG A 55 6.53 0.47 5.29
CA ARG A 55 5.29 -0.22 5.68
C ARG A 55 4.60 -0.71 4.41
N LEU A 56 4.22 -1.99 4.39
CA LEU A 56 3.54 -2.63 3.29
C LEU A 56 2.09 -2.89 3.69
N TYR A 57 1.17 -2.19 3.04
CA TYR A 57 -0.27 -2.30 3.24
C TYR A 57 -0.81 -3.27 2.21
N TYR A 58 -1.60 -4.24 2.67
CA TYR A 58 -2.17 -5.27 1.83
C TYR A 58 -3.68 -5.26 1.93
N ARG A 59 -4.32 -5.44 0.77
CA ARG A 59 -5.75 -5.68 0.66
C ARG A 59 -6.02 -6.67 -0.46
N LEU A 60 -6.89 -7.64 -0.22
CA LEU A 60 -7.28 -8.61 -1.22
C LEU A 60 -8.31 -8.02 -2.20
N LEU A 61 -7.98 -8.06 -3.49
CA LEU A 61 -8.89 -7.76 -4.58
C LEU A 61 -9.47 -9.08 -5.11
N ARG A 62 -10.74 -9.34 -4.82
CA ARG A 62 -11.46 -10.60 -5.17
C ARG A 62 -12.14 -10.58 -6.54
N GLU A 63 -12.11 -9.44 -7.23
CA GLU A 63 -12.82 -9.24 -8.52
C GLU A 63 -11.86 -8.97 -9.68
N THR A 64 -10.65 -9.53 -9.66
CA THR A 64 -9.76 -9.40 -10.84
C THR A 64 -10.03 -10.51 -11.86
N PRO A 65 -9.93 -10.22 -13.19
CA PRO A 65 -10.14 -11.23 -14.23
C PRO A 65 -9.21 -12.45 -14.16
N VAL A 66 -8.12 -12.34 -13.41
CA VAL A 66 -7.05 -13.34 -13.28
C VAL A 66 -7.00 -14.00 -11.89
N GLY A 67 -8.07 -13.85 -11.09
CA GLY A 67 -8.23 -14.44 -9.76
C GLY A 67 -7.97 -13.46 -8.61
N ASP A 68 -7.89 -14.00 -7.39
CA ASP A 68 -7.64 -13.18 -6.20
C ASP A 68 -6.21 -12.65 -6.19
N LYS A 69 -6.04 -11.32 -6.16
CA LYS A 69 -4.72 -10.67 -6.06
C LYS A 69 -4.67 -9.77 -4.84
N TYR A 70 -3.53 -9.73 -4.15
CA TYR A 70 -3.30 -8.71 -3.13
C TYR A 70 -2.76 -7.43 -3.78
N LEU A 71 -3.43 -6.32 -3.51
CA LEU A 71 -2.87 -5.00 -3.74
C LEU A 71 -1.93 -4.66 -2.59
N CYS A 72 -0.65 -4.50 -2.92
CA CYS A 72 0.40 -4.11 -1.99
C CYS A 72 0.75 -2.64 -2.21
N VAL A 73 0.45 -1.79 -1.23
CA VAL A 73 0.81 -0.37 -1.23
C VAL A 73 1.97 -0.16 -0.26
N VAL A 74 3.10 0.34 -0.76
CA VAL A 74 4.31 0.54 0.04
C VAL A 74 4.47 2.01 0.37
N VAL A 75 4.53 2.31 1.67
CA VAL A 75 4.67 3.67 2.19
C VAL A 75 5.96 3.77 3.00
N LYS A 76 6.72 4.83 2.77
CA LYS A 76 7.83 5.22 3.64
C LYS A 76 7.26 6.04 4.79
N ASP A 77 7.35 5.51 6.00
CA ASP A 77 6.92 6.10 7.26
C ASP A 77 8.11 6.82 7.90
N ARG A 78 8.43 8.02 7.40
CA ARG A 78 9.46 8.88 7.99
C ARG A 78 8.82 9.86 8.97
N VAL A 79 9.53 10.17 10.04
CA VAL A 79 9.09 11.16 11.03
C VAL A 79 8.78 12.48 10.30
N ALA A 80 7.49 12.86 10.28
CA ALA A 80 6.93 14.04 9.63
C ALA A 80 6.84 14.07 8.09
N ASP A 81 7.27 13.03 7.36
CA ASP A 81 7.09 12.94 5.89
C ASP A 81 6.78 11.52 5.46
N THR A 82 5.52 11.12 5.66
CA THR A 82 5.02 9.81 5.21
C THR A 82 4.55 9.92 3.77
N PHE A 83 5.11 9.11 2.87
CA PHE A 83 4.82 9.18 1.43
C PHE A 83 4.72 7.82 0.75
N LEU A 84 3.94 7.76 -0.32
CA LEU A 84 3.80 6.59 -1.16
C LEU A 84 5.10 6.34 -1.94
N LEU A 85 5.69 5.16 -1.73
CA LEU A 85 6.91 4.74 -2.43
C LEU A 85 6.58 4.04 -3.75
N THR A 86 5.69 3.05 -3.71
CA THR A 86 5.26 2.25 -4.86
C THR A 86 3.99 1.45 -4.50
N ALA A 87 3.29 0.91 -5.50
CA ALA A 87 2.22 -0.06 -5.32
C ALA A 87 2.25 -1.09 -6.44
N TYR A 88 1.89 -2.34 -6.14
CA TYR A 88 1.89 -3.44 -7.10
C TYR A 88 0.94 -4.55 -6.67
N LEU A 89 0.52 -5.39 -7.63
CA LEU A 89 -0.26 -6.60 -7.36
C LEU A 89 0.66 -7.78 -7.04
N THR A 90 0.24 -8.63 -6.10
CA THR A 90 0.99 -9.84 -5.74
C THR A 90 0.08 -10.97 -5.27
N ASP A 91 0.49 -12.22 -5.51
CA ASP A 91 -0.22 -13.40 -5.00
C ASP A 91 0.11 -13.71 -3.54
N LYS A 92 1.19 -13.12 -3.01
CA LYS A 92 1.73 -13.49 -1.70
C LYS A 92 2.03 -12.26 -0.89
N VAL A 93 1.58 -12.27 0.36
CA VAL A 93 1.98 -11.24 1.31
C VAL A 93 3.43 -11.47 1.73
N LYS A 94 4.25 -10.41 1.71
CA LYS A 94 5.68 -10.50 2.01
C LYS A 94 5.90 -10.97 3.46
N ARG A 95 7.00 -11.69 3.70
CA ARG A 95 7.45 -12.05 5.05
C ARG A 95 8.04 -10.81 5.73
N GLY A 96 7.59 -10.55 6.95
CA GLY A 96 8.03 -9.46 7.81
C GLY A 96 7.16 -9.39 9.06
N ASP A 97 7.42 -8.40 9.90
CA ASP A 97 6.66 -8.21 11.13
C ASP A 97 5.27 -7.69 10.80
N THR A 98 4.25 -8.51 11.06
CA THR A 98 2.86 -8.10 10.87
C THR A 98 2.50 -7.18 12.02
N ILE A 99 2.31 -5.90 11.71
CA ILE A 99 1.96 -4.87 12.69
C ILE A 99 0.44 -4.64 12.77
N TRP A 100 -0.30 -5.11 11.75
CA TRP A 100 -1.75 -5.07 11.70
C TRP A 100 -2.30 -6.29 10.94
N PRO A 101 -3.37 -6.96 11.44
CA PRO A 101 -3.98 -6.74 12.75
C PRO A 101 -3.01 -7.08 13.87
N GLN A 102 -3.02 -6.30 14.96
CA GLN A 102 -2.32 -6.72 16.18
C GLN A 102 -3.02 -7.99 16.66
N SER A 103 -2.34 -9.14 16.55
CA SER A 103 -2.73 -10.33 17.29
C SER A 103 -2.76 -9.93 18.76
N ALA A 104 -3.95 -9.87 19.36
CA ALA A 104 -4.12 -9.63 20.79
C ALA A 104 -3.45 -10.74 21.61
#